data_AF-A0A7S4BF90-F1
#
_entry.id   AF-A0A7S4BF90-F1
#
_cell.length_a   1.000
_cell.length_b   1.000
_cell.length_c   1.000
_cell.angle_alpha   90.00
_cell.angle_beta   90.00
_cell.angle_gamma   90.00
#
_symmetry.space_group_name_H-M   'P 1'
#
loop_
_entity.id
_entity.type
_entity.pdbx_description
1 polymer ?
#
loop_
_entity_poly.entity_id
_entity_poly.type
_entity_poly.pdbx_seq_one_letter_code
_entity_poly.pdbx_strand_id
1 'polypeptide(L)'
;SASPTSRPLAQQKLLHWSVDELLLAEPEHAPRELLRESQRCRGDMLVVASLVERPTNLGGISRTAEVFKVGKMLVHDRKCVLHDSFKTLSLGAEKWLPMAQVMAPQLASFSLKHEISSTFTCIRVLLNQNGKVA
;
A
#
# COMPACT_ATOMS: atom_id res chain seq x y z
N SER A 1 -15.54 -17.97 -52.07
CA SER A 1 -15.23 -16.55 -51.86
C SER A 1 -16.04 -16.04 -50.67
N ALA A 2 -15.41 -15.18 -49.84
CA ALA A 2 -15.91 -14.51 -48.63
C ALA A 2 -16.16 -15.41 -47.39
N SER A 3 -15.23 -15.53 -46.43
CA SER A 3 -14.81 -14.60 -45.34
C SER A 3 -15.55 -14.89 -44.01
N PRO A 4 -14.83 -15.03 -42.87
CA PRO A 4 -15.43 -15.38 -41.57
C PRO A 4 -16.01 -14.12 -40.91
N THR A 5 -17.31 -14.11 -40.66
CA THR A 5 -17.98 -13.01 -39.97
C THR A 5 -17.68 -13.07 -38.47
N SER A 6 -16.71 -12.24 -38.07
CA SER A 6 -16.52 -11.58 -36.77
C SER A 6 -17.43 -12.01 -35.62
N ARG A 7 -16.81 -12.56 -34.56
CA ARG A 7 -17.39 -12.63 -33.21
C ARG A 7 -17.87 -11.22 -32.78
N PRO A 8 -19.06 -11.07 -32.18
CA PRO A 8 -19.45 -9.78 -31.62
C PRO A 8 -18.52 -9.46 -30.45
N LEU A 9 -17.92 -8.26 -30.48
CA LEU A 9 -17.23 -7.67 -29.34
C LEU A 9 -18.20 -7.71 -28.15
N ALA A 10 -17.90 -8.56 -27.17
CA ALA A 10 -18.50 -8.45 -25.86
C ALA A 10 -18.25 -7.02 -25.37
N GLN A 11 -19.35 -6.29 -25.14
CA GLN A 11 -19.39 -4.98 -24.52
C GLN A 11 -18.32 -4.90 -23.42
N GLN A 12 -17.23 -4.17 -23.68
CA GLN A 12 -16.43 -3.60 -22.62
C GLN A 12 -17.33 -2.54 -21.98
N LYS A 13 -18.12 -2.97 -20.99
CA LYS A 13 -18.77 -2.07 -20.05
C LYS A 13 -17.63 -1.31 -19.36
N LEU A 14 -17.33 -0.12 -19.86
CA LEU A 14 -16.67 0.91 -19.07
C LEU A 14 -17.49 1.02 -17.79
N LEU A 15 -16.94 0.54 -16.68
CA LEU A 15 -17.51 0.82 -15.39
C LEU A 15 -17.32 2.32 -15.15
N HIS A 16 -18.43 3.05 -15.30
CA HIS A 16 -18.61 4.45 -14.96
C HIS A 16 -18.64 4.58 -13.43
N TRP A 17 -17.55 4.23 -12.75
CA TRP A 17 -17.43 4.51 -11.32
C TRP A 17 -16.91 5.94 -11.16
N SER A 18 -17.61 6.75 -10.36
CA SER A 18 -17.04 8.01 -9.89
C SER A 18 -15.81 7.66 -9.04
N VAL A 19 -14.72 8.40 -9.24
CA VAL A 19 -13.45 8.18 -8.51
C VAL A 19 -13.68 8.17 -6.99
N ASP A 20 -14.68 8.91 -6.54
CA ASP A 20 -15.12 8.97 -5.14
C ASP A 20 -15.72 7.66 -4.62
N GLU A 21 -16.52 6.93 -5.41
CA GLU A 21 -17.08 5.64 -4.98
C GLU A 21 -16.02 4.56 -4.83
N LEU A 22 -14.95 4.61 -5.64
CA LEU A 22 -13.84 3.67 -5.52
C LEU A 22 -12.87 4.05 -4.38
N LEU A 23 -12.70 5.35 -4.13
CA LEU A 23 -11.95 5.85 -2.97
C LEU A 23 -12.64 5.53 -1.64
N LEU A 24 -13.97 5.45 -1.65
CA LEU A 24 -14.80 5.15 -0.48
C LEU A 24 -15.17 3.67 -0.35
N ALA A 25 -14.91 2.85 -1.36
CA ALA A 25 -15.17 1.43 -1.29
C ALA A 25 -14.33 0.81 -0.17
N GLU A 26 -14.95 0.03 0.70
CA GLU A 26 -14.23 -0.79 1.65
C GLU A 26 -13.64 -1.99 0.90
N PRO A 27 -12.38 -2.40 1.14
CA PRO A 27 -11.74 -3.49 0.39
C PRO A 27 -12.51 -4.81 0.51
N GLU A 28 -13.22 -5.02 1.62
CA GLU A 28 -14.08 -6.19 1.83
C GLU A 28 -15.34 -6.22 0.94
N HIS A 29 -15.79 -5.04 0.47
CA HIS A 29 -16.94 -4.87 -0.41
C HIS A 29 -16.53 -4.55 -1.86
N ALA A 30 -15.25 -4.25 -2.09
CA ALA A 30 -14.72 -3.98 -3.41
C ALA A 30 -14.78 -5.25 -4.29
N PRO A 31 -15.25 -5.15 -5.54
CA PRO A 31 -15.18 -6.23 -6.52
C PRO A 31 -13.77 -6.84 -6.58
N ARG A 32 -13.69 -8.19 -6.56
CA ARG A 32 -12.41 -8.92 -6.55
C ARG A 32 -11.48 -8.56 -7.71
N GLU A 33 -12.03 -8.12 -8.83
CA GLU A 33 -11.28 -7.65 -9.99
C GLU A 33 -10.56 -6.32 -9.71
N LEU A 34 -11.20 -5.38 -9.03
CA LEU A 34 -10.60 -4.10 -8.62
C LEU A 34 -9.53 -4.30 -7.55
N LEU A 35 -9.75 -5.21 -6.60
CA LEU A 35 -8.71 -5.62 -5.65
C LEU A 35 -7.50 -6.21 -6.39
N ARG A 36 -7.72 -7.05 -7.40
CA ARG A 36 -6.65 -7.62 -8.22
C ARG A 36 -5.95 -6.57 -9.09
N GLU A 37 -6.67 -5.62 -9.65
CA GLU A 37 -6.09 -4.52 -10.44
C GLU A 37 -5.28 -3.56 -9.58
N SER A 38 -5.81 -3.17 -8.41
CA SER A 38 -5.05 -2.38 -7.43
C SER A 38 -3.78 -3.10 -6.94
N GLN A 39 -3.78 -4.43 -6.88
CA GLN A 39 -2.61 -5.24 -6.54
C GLN A 39 -1.65 -5.42 -7.72
N ARG A 40 -2.15 -5.50 -8.96
CA ARG A 40 -1.33 -5.64 -10.18
C ARG A 40 -0.54 -4.39 -10.53
N CYS A 41 -0.96 -3.22 -10.06
CA CYS A 41 -0.30 -1.94 -10.30
C CYS A 41 0.54 -1.43 -9.13
N ARG A 42 0.92 -2.29 -8.17
CA ARG A 42 1.83 -1.88 -7.09
C ARG A 42 3.26 -1.81 -7.58
N GLY A 43 3.99 -0.80 -7.12
CA GLY A 43 5.41 -0.63 -7.42
C GLY A 43 6.30 -1.50 -6.54
N ASP A 44 7.55 -1.66 -6.94
CA ASP A 44 8.57 -2.48 -6.25
C ASP A 44 9.16 -1.80 -5.00
N MET A 45 8.51 -0.75 -4.49
CA MET A 45 8.97 -0.02 -3.31
C MET A 45 8.51 -0.72 -2.03
N LEU A 46 9.43 -0.86 -1.08
CA LEU A 46 9.17 -1.32 0.28
C LEU A 46 9.42 -0.18 1.26
N VAL A 47 8.44 0.15 2.10
CA VAL A 47 8.60 1.14 3.16
C VAL A 47 8.83 0.43 4.49
N VAL A 48 9.95 0.70 5.15
CA VAL A 48 10.29 0.14 6.45
C VAL A 48 10.06 1.20 7.53
N ALA A 49 8.92 1.13 8.22
CA ALA A 49 8.52 2.03 9.29
C ALA A 49 8.55 1.37 10.68
N SER A 50 9.26 0.25 10.83
CA SER A 50 9.41 -0.50 12.10
C SER A 50 10.08 0.27 13.24
N LEU A 51 10.68 1.43 12.96
CA LEU A 51 11.30 2.31 13.96
C LEU A 51 10.42 3.52 14.30
N VAL A 52 9.21 3.63 13.72
CA VAL A 52 8.26 4.70 13.98
C VAL A 52 7.20 4.21 14.96
N GLU A 53 7.15 4.79 16.15
CA GLU A 53 6.24 4.35 17.21
C GLU A 53 4.92 5.14 17.23
N ARG A 54 4.96 6.42 16.88
CA ARG A 54 3.78 7.30 16.98
C ARG A 54 2.72 6.91 15.94
N PRO A 55 1.49 6.49 16.35
CA PRO A 55 0.45 6.09 15.41
C PRO A 55 0.04 7.19 14.43
N THR A 56 0.05 8.45 14.86
CA THR A 56 -0.18 9.62 14.01
C THR A 56 0.82 9.67 12.84
N ASN A 57 2.11 9.50 13.10
CA ASN A 57 3.13 9.49 12.04
C ASN A 57 2.93 8.32 11.08
N LEU A 58 2.63 7.13 11.63
CA LEU A 58 2.35 5.94 10.83
C LEU A 58 1.12 6.13 9.94
N GLY A 59 0.08 6.83 10.40
CA GLY A 59 -1.11 7.14 9.60
C GLY A 59 -0.75 8.00 8.38
N GLY A 60 0.00 9.09 8.58
CA GLY A 60 0.46 9.94 7.49
C GLY A 60 1.39 9.24 6.50
N ILE A 61 2.33 8.42 7.00
CA ILE A 61 3.19 7.58 6.14
C ILE A 61 2.35 6.57 5.36
N SER A 62 1.36 5.93 5.99
CA SER A 62 0.50 4.94 5.34
C SER A 62 -0.33 5.57 4.21
N ARG A 63 -0.90 6.76 4.44
CA ARG A 63 -1.62 7.50 3.40
C ARG A 63 -0.72 7.83 2.21
N THR A 64 0.49 8.29 2.50
CA THR A 64 1.49 8.61 1.48
C THR A 64 1.90 7.35 0.70
N ALA A 65 2.21 6.26 1.40
CA ALA A 65 2.62 4.99 0.81
C ALA A 65 1.53 4.36 -0.08
N GLU A 66 0.26 4.50 0.29
CA GLU A 66 -0.87 4.07 -0.55
C GLU A 66 -0.93 4.86 -1.86
N VAL A 67 -0.84 6.19 -1.81
CA VAL A 67 -0.85 7.06 -2.99
C VAL A 67 0.29 6.70 -3.94
N PHE A 68 1.48 6.43 -3.43
CA PHE A 68 2.64 5.99 -4.23
C PHE A 68 2.60 4.52 -4.64
N LYS A 69 1.51 3.79 -4.35
CA LYS A 69 1.34 2.37 -4.66
C LYS A 69 2.51 1.50 -4.20
N VAL A 70 3.03 1.80 -3.00
CA VAL A 70 4.06 1.01 -2.34
C VAL A 70 3.64 -0.46 -2.29
N GLY A 71 4.58 -1.37 -2.59
CA GLY A 71 4.33 -2.80 -2.62
C GLY A 71 3.98 -3.35 -1.24
N LYS A 72 4.73 -2.94 -0.21
CA LYS A 72 4.51 -3.35 1.18
C LYS A 72 5.07 -2.31 2.17
N MET A 73 4.45 -2.21 3.33
CA MET A 73 4.92 -1.42 4.47
C MET A 73 5.17 -2.31 5.70
N LEU A 74 6.36 -2.21 6.30
CA LEU A 74 6.71 -2.92 7.53
C LEU A 74 6.54 -1.98 8.73
N VAL A 75 5.89 -2.45 9.79
CA VAL A 75 5.65 -1.68 11.03
C VAL A 75 6.04 -2.45 12.28
N HIS A 76 6.29 -1.74 13.38
CA HIS A 76 6.68 -2.34 14.65
C HIS A 76 5.57 -3.21 15.25
N ASP A 77 4.35 -2.66 15.30
CA ASP A 77 3.15 -3.29 15.82
C ASP A 77 1.99 -3.01 14.86
N ARG A 78 1.37 -4.07 14.31
CA ARG A 78 0.22 -3.92 13.42
C ARG A 78 -1.03 -3.40 14.12
N LYS A 79 -1.10 -3.46 15.46
CA LYS A 79 -2.20 -2.85 16.22
C LYS A 79 -2.24 -1.33 16.08
N CYS A 80 -1.19 -0.69 15.54
CA CYS A 80 -1.18 0.74 15.22
C CYS A 80 -2.42 1.18 14.41
N VAL A 81 -2.92 0.33 13.51
CA VAL A 81 -4.10 0.61 12.66
C VAL A 81 -5.40 0.75 13.44
N LEU A 82 -5.45 0.23 14.68
CA LEU A 82 -6.64 0.29 15.53
C LEU A 82 -6.78 1.66 16.22
N HIS A 83 -5.68 2.41 16.36
CA HIS A 83 -5.69 3.70 17.03
C HIS A 83 -6.39 4.78 16.21
N ASP A 84 -7.22 5.60 16.86
CA ASP A 84 -7.94 6.69 16.20
C ASP A 84 -7.02 7.77 15.64
N SER A 85 -5.87 8.00 16.29
CA SER A 85 -4.83 8.92 15.80
C SER A 85 -4.17 8.44 14.51
N PHE A 86 -4.09 7.13 14.28
CA PHE A 86 -3.67 6.57 12.99
C PHE A 86 -4.78 6.77 11.96
N LYS A 87 -6.01 6.34 12.26
CA LYS A 87 -7.16 6.39 11.33
C LYS A 87 -7.46 7.79 10.82
N THR A 88 -7.36 8.79 11.70
CA THR A 88 -7.55 10.22 11.36
C THR A 88 -6.64 10.67 10.23
N LEU A 89 -5.42 10.12 10.12
CA LEU A 89 -4.46 10.49 9.08
C LEU A 89 -4.36 9.47 7.94
N SER A 90 -4.58 8.18 8.21
CA SER A 90 -4.50 7.15 7.17
C SER A 90 -5.66 7.22 6.19
N LEU A 91 -6.82 7.71 6.62
CA LEU A 91 -8.05 7.80 5.82
C LEU A 91 -8.35 6.46 5.11
N GLY A 92 -8.20 5.35 5.82
CA GLY A 92 -8.43 4.00 5.31
C GLY A 92 -7.31 3.44 4.41
N ALA A 93 -6.13 4.07 4.32
CA ALA A 93 -5.03 3.57 3.49
C ALA A 93 -4.60 2.13 3.84
N GLU A 94 -4.66 1.75 5.11
CA GLU A 94 -4.28 0.44 5.63
C GLU A 94 -5.09 -0.73 5.08
N LYS A 95 -6.29 -0.45 4.57
CA LYS A 95 -7.20 -1.40 3.93
C LYS A 95 -6.68 -1.87 2.58
N TRP A 96 -5.91 -1.02 1.94
CA TRP A 96 -5.40 -1.24 0.59
C TRP A 96 -3.91 -1.54 0.61
N LEU A 97 -3.13 -0.84 1.44
CA LEU A 97 -1.68 -0.98 1.57
C LEU A 97 -1.31 -2.30 2.29
N PRO A 98 -0.57 -3.22 1.65
CA PRO A 98 -0.08 -4.42 2.32
C PRO A 98 0.83 -4.05 3.48
N MET A 99 0.48 -4.50 4.69
CA MET A 99 1.25 -4.24 5.91
C MET A 99 1.68 -5.53 6.59
N ALA A 100 2.93 -5.59 7.03
CA ALA A 100 3.47 -6.69 7.83
C ALA A 100 4.15 -6.17 9.09
N GLN A 101 4.17 -7.01 10.14
CA GLN A 101 4.81 -6.67 11.40
C GLN A 101 6.25 -7.18 11.40
N VAL A 102 7.18 -6.28 11.71
CA VAL A 102 8.58 -6.59 12.02
C VAL A 102 8.98 -5.71 13.19
N MET A 103 9.22 -6.30 14.36
CA MET A 103 9.58 -5.52 15.54
C MET A 103 10.96 -4.87 15.35
N ALA A 104 11.17 -3.72 15.97
CA ALA A 104 12.44 -2.99 15.87
C ALA A 104 13.68 -3.85 16.16
N PRO A 105 13.69 -4.73 17.20
CA PRO A 105 14.84 -5.61 17.46
C PRO A 105 15.06 -6.67 16.37
N GLN A 106 14.00 -7.06 15.67
CA GLN A 106 14.06 -8.08 14.62
C GLN A 106 14.53 -7.52 13.28
N LEU A 107 14.50 -6.19 13.11
CA LEU A 107 14.79 -5.55 11.84
C LEU A 107 16.22 -5.81 11.34
N ALA A 108 17.20 -5.86 12.26
CA ALA A 108 18.59 -6.16 11.91
C ALA A 108 18.78 -7.57 11.34
N SER A 109 17.96 -8.52 11.79
CA SER A 109 17.98 -9.92 11.35
C SER A 109 16.97 -10.20 10.24
N PHE A 110 16.18 -9.19 9.83
CA PHE A 110 15.14 -9.35 8.82
C PHE A 110 15.76 -9.41 7.42
N SER A 111 15.50 -10.49 6.69
CA SER A 111 16.00 -10.66 5.33
C SER A 111 15.05 -10.04 4.31
N LEU A 112 15.44 -8.89 3.77
CA LEU A 112 14.72 -8.20 2.69
C LEU A 112 14.74 -8.99 1.37
N LYS A 113 15.65 -9.96 1.22
CA LYS A 113 15.84 -10.75 -0.02
C LYS A 113 14.64 -11.60 -0.39
N HIS A 114 13.81 -11.98 0.58
CA HIS A 114 12.58 -12.72 0.31
C HIS A 114 11.41 -11.82 -0.10
N GLU A 115 11.55 -10.51 0.10
CA GLU A 115 10.49 -9.53 -0.14
C GLU A 115 10.70 -8.74 -1.43
N ILE A 116 11.92 -8.74 -1.98
CA ILE A 116 12.27 -8.00 -3.20
C ILE A 116 13.04 -8.94 -4.13
N SER A 117 12.51 -9.20 -5.33
CA SER A 117 13.11 -10.17 -6.28
C SER A 117 14.30 -9.61 -7.08
N SER A 118 14.54 -8.31 -7.00
CA SER A 118 15.50 -7.54 -7.81
C SER A 118 16.55 -6.82 -6.95
N THR A 119 17.58 -6.27 -7.60
CA THR A 119 18.56 -5.37 -6.97
C THR A 119 17.85 -4.17 -6.34
N PHE A 120 18.04 -3.94 -5.05
CA PHE A 120 17.40 -2.85 -4.33
C PHE A 120 18.42 -1.80 -3.87
N THR A 121 17.96 -0.55 -3.82
CA THR A 121 18.68 0.55 -3.19
C THR A 121 18.02 0.84 -1.86
N CYS A 122 18.80 0.84 -0.77
CA CYS A 122 18.31 1.23 0.54
C CYS A 122 18.50 2.73 0.73
N ILE A 123 17.39 3.45 0.92
CA ILE A 123 17.40 4.86 1.29
C ILE A 123 17.05 4.95 2.78
N ARG A 124 17.99 5.43 3.58
CA ARG A 124 17.76 5.67 5.01
C ARG A 124 17.38 7.13 5.22
N VAL A 125 16.22 7.36 5.83
CA VAL A 125 15.79 8.69 6.27
C VAL A 125 16.01 8.79 7.78
N LEU A 126 16.75 9.81 8.21
CA LEU A 126 17.00 10.10 9.62
C LEU A 126 16.37 11.44 9.98
N LEU A 127 15.73 11.48 11.14
CA LEU A 127 15.29 12.72 11.75
C LEU A 127 16.31 13.12 12.81
N ASN A 128 16.60 14.41 12.89
CA ASN A 128 17.36 14.96 14.01
C ASN A 128 16.49 15.03 15.27
N GLN A 129 17.11 15.46 16.37
CA GLN A 129 16.45 15.61 17.68
C GLN A 129 15.22 16.54 17.67
N ASN A 130 15.09 17.41 16.67
CA ASN A 130 13.96 18.33 16.50
C ASN A 130 12.89 17.78 15.54
N GLY A 131 13.03 16.54 15.07
CA GLY A 131 12.11 15.91 14.14
C GLY A 131 12.22 16.37 12.70
N LYS A 132 13.28 17.11 12.33
CA LYS A 132 13.54 17.52 10.94
C LYS A 132 14.43 16.48 10.25
N VAL A 133 14.20 16.27 8.95
CA VAL A 133 15.08 15.41 8.14
C VAL A 133 16.49 16.02 8.15
N ALA A 134 17.48 15.19 8.49
CA ALA A 134 18.89 15.56 8.58
C ALA A 134 19.59 15.48 7.22
#